data_AF-A0A7Y4T8U6-F1
#
_entry.id   AF-A0A7Y4T8U6-F1
#
_cell.length_a   1.000
_cell.length_b   1.000
_cell.length_c   1.000
_cell.angle_alpha   90.00
_cell.angle_beta   90.00
_cell.angle_gamma   90.00
#
_symmetry.space_group_name_H-M   'P 1'
#
loop_
_entity.id
_entity.type
_entity.pdbx_description
1 polymer ?
#
loop_
_entity_poly.entity_id
_entity_poly.type
_entity_poly.pdbx_seq_one_letter_code
_entity_poly.pdbx_strand_id
1 'polypeptide(L)'
;MDQKALIRAVDALLDAQADNKRLRDNFEGLARDPAFPGLTWYWGPRLYARSRPMFRPFIFNQFSDWATDGKRWTRIFWKDHTKELEGWLDAARQARDTNLIRRLIRWKFAKVKGWGIDEPRLTTALLEAYRGAAGPGARAIVLDEFNDWFSLDETTALALYDIDRSATKFILDHVPRGYWDEQKRAMWDKLATRAEAKGDIAFARSLYRNLVPVARWREDALALAKSETEPQRLNDALLERHPEGYRVDATPTLIALLEKRGKDVFPYIRSKLESAIGGWGRDKEAKRLIDLAASRGWWDLWTAATRVGPDNLYRAGVQAILDDRAMTEDVRRERLKALAGVSQEWNWPGLGLARVHSLDDNQASLLYGRYPDLVRGPFRAQVTPRWWGQGYAKLVRLAQAANDTELMDTLAARYATQVSWEQRAGRTPSKPDPLQVTASELAKYYQDIRARDEEEFARRAAGVLTRIPAYTLFSYHALLRHNDLARLLFSRSLPSFLSSPVAVQDLVEGSDIQVMSLAYRILAQRDPRAVKLAGANLDILLGTLLRPIHRKTRLAAFAALANAARSGSDTAKRVLSRARDALKLPDKKYPKAELIGLIGAVLQAAPELASPREKPVIYRRAIQQRSAA
;
A
#
# COMPACT_ATOMS: atom_id res chain seq x y z
N MET A 1 -29.87 23.02 -17.50
CA MET A 1 -30.97 23.07 -18.49
C MET A 1 -32.16 22.31 -17.94
N ASP A 2 -33.39 22.59 -18.38
CA ASP A 2 -34.51 21.69 -18.04
C ASP A 2 -34.42 20.38 -18.84
N GLN A 3 -35.14 19.35 -18.40
CA GLN A 3 -35.07 18.01 -19.01
C GLN A 3 -35.47 18.01 -20.49
N LYS A 4 -36.47 18.82 -20.89
CA LYS A 4 -36.94 18.90 -22.28
C LYS A 4 -35.90 19.57 -23.19
N ALA A 5 -35.19 20.58 -22.69
CA ALA A 5 -34.10 21.24 -23.40
C ALA A 5 -32.92 20.29 -23.58
N LEU A 6 -32.58 19.48 -22.56
CA LEU A 6 -31.54 18.46 -22.67
C LEU A 6 -31.88 17.37 -23.69
N ILE A 7 -33.13 16.88 -23.70
CA ILE A 7 -33.58 15.91 -24.70
C ILE A 7 -33.44 16.48 -26.11
N ARG A 8 -33.90 17.73 -26.34
CA ARG A 8 -33.74 18.40 -27.65
C ARG A 8 -32.27 18.56 -28.06
N ALA A 9 -31.39 18.86 -27.10
CA ALA A 9 -29.96 18.96 -27.36
C ALA A 9 -29.33 17.60 -27.72
N VAL A 10 -29.76 16.53 -27.04
CA VAL A 10 -29.37 15.15 -27.36
C VAL A 10 -29.81 14.77 -28.77
N ASP A 11 -31.07 15.03 -29.13
CA ASP A 11 -31.60 14.74 -30.47
C ASP A 11 -30.84 15.51 -31.55
N ALA A 12 -30.66 16.81 -31.37
CA ALA A 12 -29.92 17.65 -32.30
C ALA A 12 -28.49 17.13 -32.53
N LEU A 13 -27.80 16.68 -31.49
CA LEU A 13 -26.46 16.11 -31.63
C LEU A 13 -26.47 14.75 -32.34
N LEU A 14 -27.42 13.87 -32.02
CA LEU A 14 -27.53 12.56 -32.65
C LEU A 14 -27.80 12.68 -34.16
N ASP A 15 -28.66 13.62 -34.56
CA ASP A 15 -29.05 13.83 -35.95
C ASP A 15 -27.97 14.58 -36.75
N ALA A 16 -27.37 15.63 -36.16
CA ALA A 16 -26.50 16.54 -36.89
C ALA A 16 -25.03 16.09 -37.00
N GLN A 17 -24.55 15.19 -36.14
CA GLN A 17 -23.14 14.78 -36.15
C GLN A 17 -22.95 13.35 -36.61
N ALA A 18 -22.54 13.15 -37.86
CA ALA A 18 -22.20 11.84 -38.42
C ALA A 18 -20.94 11.22 -37.79
N ASP A 19 -19.93 12.03 -37.45
CA ASP A 19 -18.66 11.57 -36.86
C ASP A 19 -18.82 11.18 -35.38
N ASN A 20 -18.62 9.90 -35.08
CA ASN A 20 -18.76 9.34 -33.74
C ASN A 20 -17.77 9.92 -32.72
N LYS A 21 -16.56 10.36 -33.13
CA LYS A 21 -15.59 10.96 -32.21
C LYS A 21 -16.04 12.35 -31.79
N ARG A 22 -16.44 13.19 -32.76
CA ARG A 22 -17.00 14.52 -32.50
C ARG A 22 -18.29 14.45 -31.70
N LEU A 23 -19.15 13.49 -32.01
CA LEU A 23 -20.38 13.24 -31.26
C LEU A 23 -20.06 12.95 -29.78
N ARG A 24 -19.10 12.05 -29.50
CA ARG A 24 -18.68 11.74 -28.13
C ARG A 24 -18.16 12.98 -27.41
N ASP A 25 -17.31 13.77 -28.05
CA ASP A 25 -16.72 14.96 -27.43
C ASP A 25 -17.80 16.04 -27.15
N ASN A 26 -18.83 16.17 -27.99
CA ASN A 26 -19.99 17.03 -27.73
C ASN A 26 -20.85 16.52 -26.56
N PHE A 27 -21.01 15.19 -26.45
CA PHE A 27 -21.71 14.56 -25.33
C PHE A 27 -20.97 14.72 -24.00
N GLU A 28 -19.63 14.71 -23.99
CA GLU A 28 -18.82 15.09 -22.80
C GLU A 28 -19.07 16.54 -22.38
N GLY A 29 -19.36 17.43 -23.34
CA GLY A 29 -19.81 18.79 -23.07
C GLY A 29 -21.16 18.84 -22.37
N LEU A 30 -22.15 18.09 -22.86
CA LEU A 30 -23.48 17.99 -22.25
C LEU A 30 -23.46 17.33 -20.87
N ALA A 31 -22.55 16.38 -20.65
CA ALA A 31 -22.39 15.68 -19.36
C ALA A 31 -21.96 16.58 -18.20
N ARG A 32 -21.58 17.84 -18.47
CA ARG A 32 -21.35 18.85 -17.43
C ARG A 32 -22.64 19.32 -16.76
N ASP A 33 -23.79 19.15 -17.41
CA ASP A 33 -25.09 19.45 -16.81
C ASP A 33 -25.47 18.35 -15.80
N PRO A 34 -25.73 18.68 -14.52
CA PRO A 34 -26.06 17.69 -13.49
C PRO A 34 -27.28 16.82 -13.80
N ALA A 35 -28.22 17.32 -14.63
CA ALA A 35 -29.42 16.56 -15.01
C ALA A 35 -29.16 15.56 -16.16
N PHE A 36 -28.02 15.67 -16.85
CA PHE A 36 -27.71 14.84 -18.03
C PHE A 36 -27.62 13.33 -17.73
N PRO A 37 -26.96 12.87 -16.66
CA PRO A 37 -26.96 11.44 -16.29
C PRO A 37 -28.37 10.87 -16.09
N GLY A 38 -29.32 11.70 -15.64
CA GLY A 38 -30.73 11.32 -15.47
C GLY A 38 -31.47 10.99 -16.77
N LEU A 39 -30.83 11.18 -17.93
CA LEU A 39 -31.38 10.80 -19.24
C LEU A 39 -30.74 9.53 -19.79
N THR A 40 -30.06 8.73 -18.96
CA THR A 40 -29.37 7.49 -19.39
C THR A 40 -30.31 6.54 -20.15
N TRP A 41 -31.57 6.40 -19.73
CA TRP A 41 -32.58 5.57 -20.41
C TRP A 41 -32.85 6.01 -21.86
N TYR A 42 -32.60 7.29 -22.17
CA TYR A 42 -32.90 7.90 -23.45
C TYR A 42 -31.68 7.88 -24.38
N TRP A 43 -30.56 8.46 -23.96
CA TRP A 43 -29.37 8.57 -24.80
C TRP A 43 -28.53 7.29 -24.82
N GLY A 44 -28.54 6.50 -23.73
CA GLY A 44 -27.73 5.29 -23.57
C GLY A 44 -27.96 4.25 -24.67
N PRO A 45 -29.21 3.77 -24.86
CA PRO A 45 -29.54 2.79 -25.91
C PRO A 45 -29.14 3.27 -27.31
N ARG A 46 -29.37 4.56 -27.61
CA ARG A 46 -29.11 5.15 -28.93
C ARG A 46 -27.63 5.24 -29.24
N LEU A 47 -26.81 5.72 -28.29
CA LEU A 47 -25.36 5.74 -28.44
C LEU A 47 -24.77 4.34 -28.54
N TYR A 48 -25.31 3.40 -27.75
CA TYR A 48 -24.86 2.01 -27.78
C TYR A 48 -25.13 1.35 -29.13
N ALA A 49 -26.35 1.52 -29.68
CA ALA A 49 -26.72 1.04 -31.00
C ALA A 49 -25.87 1.67 -32.13
N ARG A 50 -25.49 2.94 -31.97
CA ARG A 50 -24.69 3.67 -32.95
C ARG A 50 -23.24 3.17 -33.06
N SER A 51 -22.52 3.09 -31.94
CA SER A 51 -21.15 2.57 -31.91
C SER A 51 -20.73 2.13 -30.52
N ARG A 52 -20.96 0.86 -30.20
CA ARG A 52 -20.59 0.27 -28.91
C ARG A 52 -19.13 0.53 -28.51
N PRO A 53 -18.09 0.25 -29.33
CA PRO A 53 -16.70 0.47 -28.89
C PRO A 53 -16.38 1.93 -28.57
N MET A 54 -16.99 2.89 -29.27
CA MET A 54 -16.74 4.32 -29.08
C MET A 54 -17.41 4.87 -27.81
N PHE A 55 -18.68 4.50 -27.58
CA PHE A 55 -19.51 5.13 -26.55
C PHE A 55 -19.55 4.37 -25.24
N ARG A 56 -19.10 3.11 -25.20
CA ARG A 56 -19.10 2.29 -23.98
C ARG A 56 -18.40 2.97 -22.79
N PRO A 57 -17.18 3.56 -22.91
CA PRO A 57 -16.54 4.27 -21.80
C PRO A 57 -17.37 5.46 -21.30
N PHE A 58 -17.97 6.23 -22.22
CA PHE A 58 -18.83 7.37 -21.90
C PHE A 58 -20.09 6.93 -21.16
N ILE A 59 -20.78 5.91 -21.67
CA ILE A 59 -21.96 5.31 -21.03
C ILE A 59 -21.62 4.91 -19.60
N PHE A 60 -20.52 4.18 -19.38
CA PHE A 60 -20.16 3.75 -18.02
C PHE A 60 -19.83 4.92 -17.08
N ASN A 61 -19.25 5.99 -17.59
CA ASN A 61 -18.89 7.18 -16.81
C ASN A 61 -20.14 7.99 -16.40
N GLN A 62 -21.15 8.04 -17.26
CA GLN A 62 -22.35 8.89 -17.09
C GLN A 62 -23.63 8.13 -16.77
N PHE A 63 -23.55 6.80 -16.58
CA PHE A 63 -24.72 5.97 -16.29
C PHE A 63 -25.35 6.34 -14.94
N SER A 64 -26.65 6.62 -14.94
CA SER A 64 -27.42 6.84 -13.72
C SER A 64 -28.86 6.36 -13.89
N ASP A 65 -29.38 5.65 -12.89
CA ASP A 65 -30.81 5.37 -12.70
C ASP A 65 -31.51 6.46 -11.87
N TRP A 66 -30.84 7.58 -11.62
CA TRP A 66 -31.34 8.74 -10.91
C TRP A 66 -31.22 10.01 -11.75
N ALA A 67 -32.24 10.85 -11.66
CA ALA A 67 -32.24 12.21 -12.16
C ALA A 67 -32.09 13.20 -11.00
N THR A 68 -31.57 14.39 -11.30
CA THR A 68 -31.60 15.52 -10.37
C THR A 68 -31.98 16.80 -11.09
N ASP A 69 -32.76 17.65 -10.42
CA ASP A 69 -33.07 19.03 -10.85
C ASP A 69 -32.08 20.05 -10.24
N GLY A 70 -30.99 19.57 -9.63
CA GLY A 70 -30.02 20.37 -8.87
C GLY A 70 -30.38 20.60 -7.41
N LYS A 71 -31.59 20.22 -6.96
CA LYS A 71 -32.05 20.36 -5.56
C LYS A 71 -32.46 19.04 -4.94
N ARG A 72 -33.05 18.13 -5.71
CA ARG A 72 -33.50 16.81 -5.27
C ARG A 72 -33.07 15.73 -6.25
N TRP A 73 -32.92 14.52 -5.72
CA TRP A 73 -32.67 13.32 -6.50
C TRP A 73 -33.97 12.53 -6.61
N THR A 74 -34.36 12.19 -7.83
CA THR A 74 -35.52 11.37 -8.14
C THR A 74 -35.06 10.12 -8.88
N ARG A 75 -35.55 8.96 -8.46
CA ARG A 75 -35.23 7.71 -9.14
C ARG A 75 -36.03 7.60 -10.42
N ILE A 76 -35.38 7.15 -11.49
CA ILE A 76 -36.03 6.84 -12.76
C ILE A 76 -36.43 5.37 -12.69
N PHE A 77 -37.72 5.07 -12.74
CA PHE A 77 -38.17 3.70 -12.62
C PHE A 77 -38.09 2.98 -13.97
N TRP A 78 -37.57 1.75 -13.96
CA TRP A 78 -37.51 0.90 -15.15
C TRP A 78 -38.86 0.80 -15.88
N LYS A 79 -39.94 0.64 -15.10
CA LYS A 79 -41.31 0.48 -15.61
C LYS A 79 -41.75 1.64 -16.53
N ASP A 80 -41.25 2.85 -16.28
CA ASP A 80 -41.62 4.06 -17.03
C ASP A 80 -40.95 4.11 -18.42
N HIS A 81 -39.90 3.30 -18.63
CA HIS A 81 -39.09 3.24 -19.85
C HIS A 81 -38.82 1.80 -20.30
N THR A 82 -39.77 0.90 -20.05
CA THR A 82 -39.60 -0.55 -20.24
C THR A 82 -39.20 -0.88 -21.68
N LYS A 83 -39.81 -0.23 -22.69
CA LYS A 83 -39.57 -0.54 -24.10
C LYS A 83 -38.11 -0.28 -24.50
N GLU A 84 -37.59 0.88 -24.15
CA GLU A 84 -36.21 1.30 -24.47
C GLU A 84 -35.19 0.46 -23.69
N LEU A 85 -35.45 0.22 -22.40
CA LEU A 85 -34.51 -0.46 -21.52
C LEU A 85 -34.46 -1.98 -21.74
N GLU A 86 -35.59 -2.65 -22.01
CA GLU A 86 -35.58 -4.06 -22.39
C GLU A 86 -34.90 -4.26 -23.74
N GLY A 87 -35.19 -3.41 -24.74
CA GLY A 87 -34.49 -3.46 -26.03
C GLY A 87 -32.98 -3.25 -25.88
N TRP A 88 -32.56 -2.38 -24.97
CA TRP A 88 -31.15 -2.16 -24.68
C TRP A 88 -30.49 -3.35 -23.96
N LEU A 89 -31.20 -3.96 -23.00
CA LEU A 89 -30.75 -5.16 -22.31
C LEU A 89 -30.58 -6.33 -23.28
N ASP A 90 -31.52 -6.53 -24.20
CA ASP A 90 -31.45 -7.57 -25.23
C ASP A 90 -30.29 -7.33 -26.20
N ALA A 91 -30.09 -6.09 -26.65
CA ALA A 91 -28.94 -5.72 -27.46
C ALA A 91 -27.60 -5.95 -26.72
N ALA A 92 -27.55 -5.67 -25.41
CA ALA A 92 -26.38 -5.94 -24.59
C ALA A 92 -26.09 -7.45 -24.45
N ARG A 93 -27.14 -8.27 -24.29
CA ARG A 93 -27.07 -9.75 -24.24
C ARG A 93 -26.59 -10.36 -25.55
N GLN A 94 -27.17 -9.94 -26.67
CA GLN A 94 -26.74 -10.38 -28.01
C GLN A 94 -25.25 -10.06 -28.24
N ALA A 95 -24.81 -8.91 -27.74
CA ALA A 95 -23.44 -8.45 -27.90
C ALA A 95 -22.47 -8.97 -26.81
N ARG A 96 -22.95 -9.75 -25.82
CA ARG A 96 -22.19 -10.27 -24.66
C ARG A 96 -21.47 -9.18 -23.83
N ASP A 97 -22.11 -8.02 -23.62
CA ASP A 97 -21.56 -6.96 -22.77
C ASP A 97 -21.95 -7.14 -21.29
N THR A 98 -21.34 -8.12 -20.61
CA THR A 98 -21.65 -8.49 -19.21
C THR A 98 -21.74 -7.29 -18.27
N ASN A 99 -20.81 -6.33 -18.36
CA ASN A 99 -20.78 -5.18 -17.46
C ASN A 99 -22.02 -4.29 -17.61
N LEU A 100 -22.51 -4.12 -18.84
CA LEU A 100 -23.70 -3.32 -19.09
C LEU A 100 -24.95 -4.10 -18.72
N ILE A 101 -24.99 -5.41 -19.03
CA ILE A 101 -26.08 -6.31 -18.63
C ILE A 101 -26.30 -6.23 -17.11
N ARG A 102 -25.24 -6.36 -16.30
CA ARG A 102 -25.33 -6.26 -14.84
C ARG A 102 -25.90 -4.91 -14.38
N ARG A 103 -25.44 -3.79 -14.96
CA ARG A 103 -25.97 -2.45 -14.62
C ARG A 103 -27.45 -2.31 -14.95
N LEU A 104 -27.88 -2.85 -16.10
CA LEU A 104 -29.28 -2.82 -16.51
C LEU A 104 -30.15 -3.76 -15.66
N ILE A 105 -29.67 -4.96 -15.31
CA ILE A 105 -30.37 -5.86 -14.37
C ILE A 105 -30.52 -5.19 -13.00
N ARG A 106 -29.47 -4.56 -12.47
CA ARG A 106 -29.55 -3.80 -11.21
C ARG A 106 -30.62 -2.70 -11.25
N TRP A 107 -30.75 -2.02 -12.38
CA TRP A 107 -31.80 -1.02 -12.58
C TRP A 107 -33.19 -1.65 -12.72
N LYS A 108 -33.33 -2.75 -13.47
CA LYS A 108 -34.59 -3.48 -13.66
C LYS A 108 -35.19 -3.98 -12.35
N PHE A 109 -34.35 -4.47 -11.46
CA PHE A 109 -34.72 -5.01 -10.15
C PHE A 109 -34.42 -4.04 -9.00
N ALA A 110 -34.30 -2.75 -9.30
CA ALA A 110 -34.21 -1.69 -8.30
C ALA A 110 -35.37 -1.73 -7.29
N LYS A 111 -35.09 -1.53 -5.98
CA LYS A 111 -36.15 -1.31 -4.98
C LYS A 111 -36.98 -0.07 -5.32
N VAL A 112 -38.30 -0.16 -5.13
CA VAL A 112 -39.23 0.96 -5.33
C VAL A 112 -38.94 2.11 -4.36
N LYS A 113 -38.53 1.81 -3.12
CA LYS A 113 -38.17 2.78 -2.10
C LYS A 113 -36.74 2.53 -1.60
N GLY A 114 -35.97 3.60 -1.44
CA GLY A 114 -34.60 3.55 -0.94
C GLY A 114 -33.58 3.02 -1.95
N TRP A 115 -32.39 2.69 -1.44
CA TRP A 115 -31.27 2.18 -2.21
C TRP A 115 -31.27 0.65 -2.27
N GLY A 116 -30.68 0.07 -3.32
CA GLY A 116 -30.46 -1.37 -3.47
C GLY A 116 -31.42 -2.08 -4.43
N ILE A 117 -31.32 -3.42 -4.41
CA ILE A 117 -32.02 -4.35 -5.31
C ILE A 117 -33.15 -5.04 -4.54
N ASP A 118 -34.27 -5.25 -5.21
CA ASP A 118 -35.38 -6.11 -4.79
C ASP A 118 -34.96 -7.58 -4.94
N GLU A 119 -34.29 -8.11 -3.91
CA GLU A 119 -33.69 -9.45 -3.93
C GLU A 119 -34.71 -10.55 -4.26
N PRO A 120 -35.92 -10.61 -3.64
CA PRO A 120 -36.92 -11.64 -3.98
C PRO A 120 -37.33 -11.63 -5.46
N ARG A 121 -37.46 -10.44 -6.06
CA ARG A 121 -37.81 -10.31 -7.47
C ARG A 121 -36.64 -10.72 -8.36
N LEU A 122 -35.41 -10.36 -7.99
CA LEU A 122 -34.20 -10.76 -8.70
C LEU A 122 -33.99 -12.28 -8.66
N THR A 123 -34.11 -12.92 -7.49
CA THR A 123 -33.88 -14.36 -7.32
C THR A 123 -34.90 -15.19 -8.08
N THR A 124 -36.17 -14.75 -8.11
CA THR A 124 -37.21 -15.37 -8.93
C THR A 124 -36.84 -15.33 -10.42
N ALA A 125 -36.46 -14.15 -10.93
CA ALA A 125 -36.05 -14.00 -12.33
C ALA A 125 -34.78 -14.78 -12.68
N LEU A 126 -33.83 -14.87 -11.75
CA LEU A 126 -32.63 -15.70 -11.87
C LEU A 126 -33.00 -17.18 -12.03
N LEU A 127 -33.87 -17.71 -11.17
CA LEU A 127 -34.30 -19.12 -11.25
C LEU A 127 -35.05 -19.42 -12.54
N GLU A 128 -35.93 -18.52 -12.99
CA GLU A 128 -36.65 -18.67 -14.26
C GLU A 128 -35.67 -18.72 -15.45
N ALA A 129 -34.74 -17.76 -15.53
CA ALA A 129 -33.73 -17.72 -16.58
C ALA A 129 -32.80 -18.96 -16.52
N TYR A 130 -32.42 -19.39 -15.32
CA TYR A 130 -31.53 -20.54 -15.12
C TYR A 130 -32.19 -21.87 -15.51
N ARG A 131 -33.49 -22.04 -15.19
CA ARG A 131 -34.28 -23.20 -15.62
C ARG A 131 -34.48 -23.24 -17.13
N GLY A 132 -34.70 -22.09 -17.75
CA GLY A 132 -34.89 -21.97 -19.20
C GLY A 132 -33.61 -22.15 -20.02
N ALA A 133 -32.43 -22.09 -19.40
CA ALA A 133 -31.16 -22.19 -20.10
C ALA A 133 -30.82 -23.64 -20.53
N ALA A 134 -30.57 -23.82 -21.82
CA ALA A 134 -30.29 -25.12 -22.45
C ALA A 134 -28.85 -25.61 -22.18
N GLY A 135 -28.61 -26.13 -20.98
CA GLY A 135 -27.37 -26.81 -20.59
C GLY A 135 -26.36 -25.96 -19.81
N PRO A 136 -25.22 -26.56 -19.38
CA PRO A 136 -24.30 -25.94 -18.43
C PRO A 136 -23.68 -24.61 -18.88
N GLY A 137 -23.33 -24.48 -20.17
CA GLY A 137 -22.74 -23.25 -20.69
C GLY A 137 -23.71 -22.06 -20.71
N ALA A 138 -24.97 -22.29 -21.09
CA ALA A 138 -26.01 -21.27 -21.06
C ALA A 138 -26.35 -20.86 -19.61
N ARG A 139 -26.37 -21.83 -18.70
CA ARG A 139 -26.54 -21.62 -17.26
C ARG A 139 -25.42 -20.78 -16.66
N ALA A 140 -24.16 -21.04 -17.02
CA ALA A 140 -23.03 -20.24 -16.57
C ALA A 140 -23.13 -18.77 -17.02
N ILE A 141 -23.61 -18.52 -18.24
CA ILE A 141 -23.90 -17.17 -18.73
C ILE A 141 -24.98 -16.50 -17.87
N VAL A 142 -26.08 -17.19 -17.56
CA VAL A 142 -27.15 -16.64 -16.71
C VAL A 142 -26.59 -16.25 -15.33
N LEU A 143 -25.80 -17.13 -14.69
CA LEU A 143 -25.17 -16.81 -13.41
C LEU A 143 -24.24 -15.60 -13.52
N ASP A 144 -23.47 -15.47 -14.61
CA ASP A 144 -22.59 -14.32 -14.85
C ASP A 144 -23.38 -13.01 -15.04
N GLU A 145 -24.52 -13.04 -15.74
CA GLU A 145 -25.39 -11.87 -15.92
C GLU A 145 -25.98 -11.37 -14.60
N PHE A 146 -26.35 -12.28 -13.71
CA PHE A 146 -26.97 -11.98 -12.42
C PHE A 146 -25.96 -11.78 -11.28
N ASN A 147 -24.66 -11.97 -11.51
CA ASN A 147 -23.62 -11.83 -10.49
C ASN A 147 -23.44 -10.36 -10.05
N ASP A 148 -24.21 -9.95 -9.05
CA ASP A 148 -24.24 -8.62 -8.45
C ASP A 148 -24.35 -8.73 -6.91
N TRP A 149 -24.33 -7.60 -6.20
CA TRP A 149 -24.33 -7.56 -4.75
C TRP A 149 -25.73 -7.78 -4.17
N PHE A 150 -26.11 -9.04 -3.97
CA PHE A 150 -27.32 -9.48 -3.26
C PHE A 150 -27.04 -10.81 -2.51
N SER A 151 -27.97 -11.22 -1.64
CA SER A 151 -27.91 -12.53 -0.97
C SER A 151 -28.97 -13.49 -1.48
N LEU A 152 -28.63 -14.77 -1.59
CA LEU A 152 -29.58 -15.86 -1.82
C LEU A 152 -30.23 -16.29 -0.50
N ASP A 153 -31.42 -16.89 -0.61
CA ASP A 153 -32.00 -17.73 0.44
C ASP A 153 -31.72 -19.23 0.16
N GLU A 154 -31.92 -20.07 1.18
CA GLU A 154 -31.66 -21.51 1.08
C GLU A 154 -32.51 -22.17 -0.02
N THR A 155 -33.77 -21.75 -0.18
CA THR A 155 -34.70 -22.33 -1.17
C THR A 155 -34.21 -22.10 -2.59
N THR A 156 -33.75 -20.89 -2.88
CA THR A 156 -33.20 -20.51 -4.18
C THR A 156 -31.87 -21.23 -4.44
N ALA A 157 -30.99 -21.30 -3.44
CA ALA A 157 -29.73 -22.01 -3.55
C ALA A 157 -29.93 -23.53 -3.78
N LEU A 158 -30.88 -24.15 -3.08
CA LEU A 158 -31.32 -25.54 -3.31
C LEU A 158 -31.80 -25.75 -4.75
N ALA A 159 -32.67 -24.87 -5.25
CA ALA A 159 -33.19 -24.97 -6.59
C ALA A 159 -32.07 -24.87 -7.66
N LEU A 160 -31.12 -23.95 -7.50
CA LEU A 160 -29.96 -23.83 -8.39
C LEU A 160 -29.11 -25.11 -8.36
N TYR A 161 -28.79 -25.61 -7.17
CA TYR A 161 -27.96 -26.79 -6.97
C TYR A 161 -28.60 -28.08 -7.52
N ASP A 162 -29.91 -28.24 -7.36
CA ASP A 162 -30.64 -29.40 -7.86
C ASP A 162 -30.75 -29.43 -9.38
N ILE A 163 -30.79 -28.27 -10.04
CA ILE A 163 -30.76 -28.18 -11.51
C ILE A 163 -29.36 -28.52 -12.04
N ASP A 164 -28.31 -27.96 -11.44
CA ASP A 164 -26.94 -28.14 -11.92
C ASP A 164 -25.91 -27.84 -10.81
N ARG A 165 -25.07 -28.82 -10.50
CA ARG A 165 -24.04 -28.73 -9.44
C ARG A 165 -22.94 -27.71 -9.75
N SER A 166 -22.80 -27.25 -11.00
CA SER A 166 -21.83 -26.20 -11.35
C SER A 166 -22.18 -24.83 -10.71
N ALA A 167 -23.40 -24.65 -10.19
CA ALA A 167 -23.81 -23.43 -9.49
C ALA A 167 -23.16 -23.23 -8.11
N THR A 168 -22.47 -24.23 -7.55
CA THR A 168 -21.91 -24.21 -6.19
C THR A 168 -21.05 -22.97 -5.91
N LYS A 169 -20.18 -22.57 -6.84
CA LYS A 169 -19.38 -21.34 -6.69
C LYS A 169 -20.25 -20.10 -6.58
N PHE A 170 -21.23 -19.95 -7.47
CA PHE A 170 -22.16 -18.82 -7.45
C PHE A 170 -22.94 -18.77 -6.13
N ILE A 171 -23.41 -19.93 -5.65
CA ILE A 171 -24.10 -20.04 -4.36
C ILE A 171 -23.21 -19.55 -3.22
N LEU A 172 -21.95 -20.00 -3.14
CA LEU A 172 -21.01 -19.58 -2.10
C LEU A 172 -20.70 -18.08 -2.14
N ASP A 173 -20.65 -17.48 -3.34
CA ASP A 173 -20.40 -16.04 -3.52
C ASP A 173 -21.60 -15.19 -3.04
N HIS A 174 -22.81 -15.75 -3.01
CA HIS A 174 -24.07 -15.08 -2.66
C HIS A 174 -24.73 -15.60 -1.38
N VAL A 175 -24.01 -16.37 -0.55
CA VAL A 175 -24.48 -16.66 0.81
C VAL A 175 -24.66 -15.34 1.59
N PRO A 176 -25.63 -15.25 2.52
CA PRO A 176 -25.83 -14.07 3.35
C PRO A 176 -24.59 -13.76 4.22
N ARG A 177 -23.65 -13.01 3.66
CA ARG A 177 -22.46 -12.51 4.35
C ARG A 177 -22.79 -11.15 4.92
N GLY A 178 -23.27 -11.12 6.16
CA GLY A 178 -23.37 -9.86 6.91
C GLY A 178 -21.97 -9.29 7.12
N TYR A 179 -21.56 -8.28 6.33
CA TYR A 179 -20.30 -7.56 6.54
C TYR A 179 -20.21 -6.88 7.93
N TRP A 180 -21.36 -6.74 8.62
CA TRP A 180 -21.50 -5.95 9.84
C TRP A 180 -22.24 -6.64 10.98
N ASP A 181 -22.76 -7.86 10.80
CA ASP A 181 -23.61 -8.49 11.81
C ASP A 181 -23.53 -10.02 11.79
N GLU A 182 -22.99 -10.59 12.88
CA GLU A 182 -22.92 -12.03 13.11
C GLU A 182 -24.31 -12.68 13.22
N GLN A 183 -25.34 -11.89 13.59
CA GLN A 183 -26.73 -12.37 13.77
C GLN A 183 -27.41 -12.78 12.46
N LYS A 184 -26.82 -12.47 11.29
CA LYS A 184 -27.35 -12.85 9.98
C LYS A 184 -26.90 -14.23 9.49
N ARG A 185 -25.99 -14.88 10.21
CA ARG A 185 -25.58 -16.26 9.88
C ARG A 185 -26.72 -17.20 10.24
N ALA A 186 -27.27 -17.86 9.23
CA ALA A 186 -28.24 -18.93 9.39
C ALA A 186 -27.73 -20.14 8.60
N MET A 187 -27.58 -21.27 9.30
CA MET A 187 -27.11 -22.50 8.66
C MET A 187 -28.16 -22.98 7.64
N TRP A 188 -27.72 -23.33 6.45
CA TRP A 188 -28.55 -23.95 5.40
C TRP A 188 -28.46 -25.47 5.49
N ASP A 189 -29.10 -26.03 6.51
CA ASP A 189 -29.04 -27.46 6.83
C ASP A 189 -29.60 -28.36 5.71
N LYS A 190 -30.65 -27.92 5.00
CA LYS A 190 -31.24 -28.71 3.90
C LYS A 190 -30.29 -28.78 2.71
N LEU A 191 -29.65 -27.67 2.35
CA LEU A 191 -28.67 -27.65 1.26
C LEU A 191 -27.41 -28.45 1.62
N ALA A 192 -26.89 -28.29 2.83
CA ALA A 192 -25.73 -29.06 3.30
C ALA A 192 -26.01 -30.56 3.28
N THR A 193 -27.14 -30.99 3.86
CA THR A 193 -27.56 -32.42 3.85
C THR A 193 -27.74 -32.94 2.43
N ARG A 194 -28.34 -32.14 1.53
CA ARG A 194 -28.52 -32.51 0.12
C ARG A 194 -27.18 -32.63 -0.62
N ALA A 195 -26.23 -31.76 -0.31
CA ALA A 195 -24.89 -31.81 -0.88
C ALA A 195 -24.15 -33.08 -0.43
N GLU A 196 -24.19 -33.40 0.86
CA GLU A 196 -23.60 -34.61 1.43
C GLU A 196 -24.21 -35.89 0.84
N ALA A 197 -25.54 -35.95 0.75
CA ALA A 197 -26.24 -37.10 0.15
C ALA A 197 -25.88 -37.33 -1.32
N LYS A 198 -25.47 -36.29 -2.05
CA LYS A 198 -24.98 -36.36 -3.45
C LYS A 198 -23.45 -36.53 -3.54
N GLY A 199 -22.75 -36.74 -2.41
CA GLY A 199 -21.31 -36.90 -2.33
C GLY A 199 -20.49 -35.60 -2.47
N ASP A 200 -21.12 -34.43 -2.40
CA ASP A 200 -20.47 -33.12 -2.52
C ASP A 200 -20.01 -32.58 -1.15
N ILE A 201 -19.10 -33.31 -0.53
CA ILE A 201 -18.63 -33.03 0.84
C ILE A 201 -17.88 -31.69 0.90
N ALA A 202 -17.13 -31.34 -0.16
CA ALA A 202 -16.39 -30.07 -0.22
C ALA A 202 -17.33 -28.86 -0.21
N PHE A 203 -18.41 -28.91 -0.98
CA PHE A 203 -19.42 -27.85 -0.98
C PHE A 203 -20.16 -27.76 0.36
N ALA A 204 -20.58 -28.90 0.95
CA ALA A 204 -21.23 -28.93 2.25
C ALA A 204 -20.38 -28.30 3.36
N ARG A 205 -19.07 -28.64 3.40
CA ARG A 205 -18.11 -28.02 4.33
C ARG A 205 -17.94 -26.53 4.07
N SER A 206 -17.90 -26.11 2.81
CA SER A 206 -17.76 -24.69 2.46
C SER A 206 -18.99 -23.88 2.90
N LEU A 207 -20.19 -24.44 2.73
CA LEU A 207 -21.43 -23.86 3.26
C LEU A 207 -21.37 -23.72 4.78
N TYR A 208 -20.99 -24.80 5.49
CA TYR A 208 -20.85 -24.78 6.94
C TYR A 208 -19.93 -23.64 7.39
N ARG A 209 -18.72 -23.56 6.83
CA ARG A 209 -17.75 -22.51 7.21
C ARG A 209 -18.28 -21.09 6.97
N ASN A 210 -19.06 -20.88 5.90
CA ASN A 210 -19.58 -19.56 5.57
C ASN A 210 -20.85 -19.19 6.35
N LEU A 211 -21.66 -20.16 6.76
CA LEU A 211 -23.01 -19.93 7.29
C LEU A 211 -23.20 -20.33 8.76
N VAL A 212 -22.31 -21.12 9.36
CA VAL A 212 -22.50 -21.61 10.73
C VAL A 212 -22.53 -20.43 11.72
N PRO A 213 -23.57 -20.33 12.57
CA PRO A 213 -23.59 -19.39 13.69
C PRO A 213 -22.47 -19.71 14.69
N VAL A 214 -21.84 -18.68 15.27
CA VAL A 214 -20.71 -18.85 16.22
C VAL A 214 -21.09 -19.73 17.41
N ALA A 215 -22.31 -19.60 17.94
CA ALA A 215 -22.81 -20.42 19.05
C ALA A 215 -22.87 -21.91 18.68
N ARG A 216 -23.48 -22.25 17.53
CA ARG A 216 -23.54 -23.62 17.03
C ARG A 216 -22.15 -24.19 16.75
N TRP A 217 -21.29 -23.40 16.10
CA TRP A 217 -19.90 -23.82 15.87
C TRP A 217 -19.15 -24.11 17.18
N ARG A 218 -19.37 -23.32 18.23
CA ARG A 218 -18.77 -23.59 19.55
C ARG A 218 -19.23 -24.94 20.11
N GLU A 219 -20.51 -25.25 20.04
CA GLU A 219 -21.04 -26.54 20.47
C GLU A 219 -20.41 -27.69 19.67
N ASP A 220 -20.37 -27.57 18.34
CA ASP A 220 -19.79 -28.55 17.44
C ASP A 220 -18.29 -28.77 17.73
N ALA A 221 -17.52 -27.69 17.91
CA ALA A 221 -16.10 -27.77 18.22
C ALA A 221 -15.83 -28.43 19.59
N LEU A 222 -16.65 -28.13 20.60
CA LEU A 222 -16.54 -28.75 21.92
C LEU A 222 -17.02 -30.20 21.94
N ALA A 223 -17.97 -30.57 21.09
CA ALA A 223 -18.37 -31.95 20.87
C ALA A 223 -17.25 -32.75 20.21
N LEU A 224 -16.62 -32.21 19.16
CA LEU A 224 -15.43 -32.81 18.53
C LEU A 224 -14.29 -33.01 19.53
N ALA A 225 -14.02 -32.00 20.36
CA ALA A 225 -13.00 -32.11 21.40
C ALA A 225 -13.28 -33.22 22.43
N LYS A 226 -14.54 -33.64 22.59
CA LYS A 226 -14.95 -34.74 23.45
C LYS A 226 -14.91 -36.09 22.73
N SER A 227 -15.30 -36.16 21.45
CA SER A 227 -15.40 -37.42 20.70
C SER A 227 -14.06 -37.88 20.11
N GLU A 228 -13.23 -36.95 19.62
CA GLU A 228 -11.96 -37.26 18.97
C GLU A 228 -10.84 -37.35 20.01
N THR A 229 -10.39 -38.58 20.30
CA THR A 229 -9.30 -38.81 21.25
C THR A 229 -7.94 -38.45 20.66
N GLU A 230 -7.72 -38.73 19.37
CA GLU A 230 -6.46 -38.49 18.68
C GLU A 230 -6.23 -36.98 18.40
N PRO A 231 -5.15 -36.37 18.93
CA PRO A 231 -4.91 -34.93 18.78
C PRO A 231 -4.84 -34.47 17.32
N GLN A 232 -4.16 -35.21 16.44
CA GLN A 232 -4.00 -34.80 15.05
C GLN A 232 -5.35 -34.74 14.32
N ARG A 233 -6.17 -35.79 14.44
CA ARG A 233 -7.52 -35.83 13.86
C ARG A 233 -8.41 -34.72 14.39
N LEU A 234 -8.31 -34.40 15.68
CA LEU A 234 -9.04 -33.26 16.24
C LEU A 234 -8.64 -31.94 15.59
N ASN A 235 -7.33 -31.66 15.45
CA ASN A 235 -6.87 -30.41 14.83
C ASN A 235 -7.33 -30.31 13.37
N ASP A 236 -7.24 -31.39 12.60
CA ASP A 236 -7.69 -31.42 11.20
C ASP A 236 -9.20 -31.20 11.11
N ALA A 237 -9.99 -31.86 11.96
CA ALA A 237 -11.44 -31.70 12.04
C ALA A 237 -11.87 -30.27 12.44
N LEU A 238 -11.11 -29.61 13.32
CA LEU A 238 -11.34 -28.22 13.73
C LEU A 238 -10.98 -27.22 12.62
N LEU A 239 -9.93 -27.50 11.83
CA LEU A 239 -9.54 -26.69 10.67
C LEU A 239 -10.60 -26.76 9.57
N GLU A 240 -11.08 -27.96 9.25
CA GLU A 240 -12.09 -28.18 8.21
C GLU A 240 -13.43 -27.48 8.51
N ARG A 241 -13.71 -27.22 9.80
CA ARG A 241 -14.97 -26.61 10.27
C ARG A 241 -14.80 -25.19 10.80
N HIS A 242 -13.62 -24.58 10.66
CA HIS A 242 -13.42 -23.21 11.16
C HIS A 242 -14.27 -22.21 10.35
N PRO A 243 -15.12 -21.39 11.00
CA PRO A 243 -15.97 -20.43 10.31
C PRO A 243 -15.13 -19.39 9.57
N GLU A 244 -15.55 -19.03 8.36
CA GLU A 244 -14.94 -18.00 7.54
C GLU A 244 -15.78 -16.73 7.57
N GLY A 245 -15.13 -15.57 7.51
CA GLY A 245 -15.79 -14.28 7.32
C GLY A 245 -15.19 -13.15 8.16
N TYR A 246 -15.54 -11.92 7.81
CA TYR A 246 -15.11 -10.75 8.55
C TYR A 246 -15.77 -10.71 9.94
N ARG A 247 -15.02 -10.29 10.95
CA ARG A 247 -15.45 -10.08 12.35
C ARG A 247 -15.92 -11.27 13.18
N VAL A 248 -15.97 -12.50 12.64
CA VAL A 248 -16.25 -13.72 13.42
C VAL A 248 -15.37 -13.75 14.68
N ASP A 249 -15.97 -13.66 15.86
CA ASP A 249 -15.23 -13.81 17.12
C ASP A 249 -15.08 -15.28 17.48
N ALA A 250 -13.96 -15.87 17.05
CA ALA A 250 -13.61 -17.25 17.36
C ALA A 250 -13.03 -17.42 18.78
N THR A 251 -12.59 -16.33 19.41
CA THR A 251 -11.72 -16.35 20.59
C THR A 251 -12.32 -17.09 21.80
N PRO A 252 -13.61 -16.89 22.15
CA PRO A 252 -14.22 -17.61 23.27
C PRO A 252 -14.21 -19.13 23.08
N THR A 253 -14.41 -19.61 21.85
CA THR A 253 -14.34 -21.05 21.52
C THR A 253 -12.91 -21.55 21.59
N LEU A 254 -11.93 -20.79 21.10
CA LEU A 254 -10.51 -21.16 21.18
C LEU A 254 -10.05 -21.31 22.64
N ILE A 255 -10.45 -20.38 23.52
CA ILE A 255 -10.19 -20.46 24.96
C ILE A 255 -10.83 -21.72 25.56
N ALA A 256 -12.09 -22.00 25.24
CA ALA A 256 -12.78 -23.18 25.76
C ALA A 256 -12.13 -24.50 25.29
N LEU A 257 -11.62 -24.56 24.06
CA LEU A 257 -10.86 -25.70 23.55
C LEU A 257 -9.54 -25.89 24.33
N LEU A 258 -8.80 -24.81 24.57
CA LEU A 258 -7.57 -24.83 25.37
C LEU A 258 -7.83 -25.29 26.82
N GLU A 259 -8.92 -24.83 27.44
CA GLU A 259 -9.29 -25.25 28.80
C GLU A 259 -9.60 -26.75 28.88
N LYS A 260 -10.23 -27.31 27.84
CA LYS A 260 -10.61 -28.74 27.80
C LYS A 260 -9.48 -29.67 27.39
N ARG A 261 -8.66 -29.27 26.41
CA ARG A 261 -7.69 -30.16 25.74
C ARG A 261 -6.24 -29.72 25.90
N GLY A 262 -5.98 -28.54 26.46
CA GLY A 262 -4.63 -28.05 26.71
C GLY A 262 -3.78 -28.01 25.44
N LYS A 263 -2.62 -28.67 25.49
CA LYS A 263 -1.63 -28.66 24.40
C LYS A 263 -2.08 -29.39 23.14
N ASP A 264 -3.03 -30.32 23.24
CA ASP A 264 -3.49 -31.12 22.09
C ASP A 264 -4.03 -30.26 20.94
N VAL A 265 -4.60 -29.09 21.22
CA VAL A 265 -5.19 -28.19 20.21
C VAL A 265 -4.25 -27.06 19.77
N PHE A 266 -3.00 -27.03 20.24
CA PHE A 266 -2.07 -25.95 19.91
C PHE A 266 -1.86 -25.74 18.41
N PRO A 267 -1.69 -26.79 17.57
CA PRO A 267 -1.53 -26.60 16.13
C PRO A 267 -2.68 -25.81 15.51
N TYR A 268 -3.93 -26.18 15.84
CA TYR A 268 -5.13 -25.47 15.41
C TYR A 268 -5.14 -24.03 15.90
N ILE A 269 -4.98 -23.83 17.21
CA ILE A 269 -5.06 -22.51 17.85
C ILE A 269 -4.03 -21.55 17.25
N ARG A 270 -2.77 -21.99 17.13
CA ARG A 270 -1.68 -21.18 16.57
C ARG A 270 -1.98 -20.73 15.13
N SER A 271 -2.58 -21.60 14.32
CA SER A 271 -2.98 -21.27 12.95
C SER A 271 -4.10 -20.21 12.86
N LYS A 272 -4.82 -19.96 13.96
CA LYS A 272 -5.97 -19.04 14.04
C LYS A 272 -5.75 -17.84 14.95
N LEU A 273 -4.58 -17.68 15.58
CA LEU A 273 -4.32 -16.56 16.48
C LEU A 273 -4.52 -15.21 15.78
N GLU A 274 -4.02 -15.06 14.55
CA GLU A 274 -4.15 -13.80 13.81
C GLU A 274 -5.61 -13.41 13.56
N SER A 275 -6.41 -14.34 13.05
CA SER A 275 -7.83 -14.09 12.81
C SER A 275 -8.63 -13.95 14.09
N ALA A 276 -8.19 -14.54 15.21
CA ALA A 276 -8.88 -14.52 16.50
C ALA A 276 -8.55 -13.27 17.33
N ILE A 277 -7.31 -12.83 17.42
CA ILE A 277 -6.89 -11.77 18.36
C ILE A 277 -6.10 -10.62 17.72
N GLY A 278 -5.80 -10.68 16.42
CA GLY A 278 -5.00 -9.66 15.72
C GLY A 278 -5.79 -8.41 15.26
N GLY A 279 -7.12 -8.45 15.34
CA GLY A 279 -8.02 -7.38 14.88
C GLY A 279 -8.30 -6.28 15.90
N TRP A 280 -8.79 -5.13 15.42
CA TRP A 280 -9.21 -4.01 16.27
C TRP A 280 -10.38 -4.38 17.19
N GLY A 281 -10.30 -3.97 18.46
CA GLY A 281 -11.39 -4.12 19.43
C GLY A 281 -11.48 -5.49 20.11
N ARG A 282 -10.42 -6.32 20.04
CA ARG A 282 -10.37 -7.66 20.65
C ARG A 282 -9.51 -7.75 21.91
N ASP A 283 -9.23 -6.60 22.53
CA ASP A 283 -8.30 -6.47 23.65
C ASP A 283 -8.67 -7.37 24.85
N LYS A 284 -9.96 -7.46 25.17
CA LYS A 284 -10.44 -8.22 26.33
C LYS A 284 -10.22 -9.72 26.13
N GLU A 285 -10.63 -10.25 24.98
CA GLU A 285 -10.54 -11.67 24.65
C GLU A 285 -9.08 -12.08 24.41
N ALA A 286 -8.29 -11.23 23.74
CA ALA A 286 -6.85 -11.41 23.59
C ALA A 286 -6.16 -11.49 24.96
N LYS A 287 -6.51 -10.59 25.89
CA LYS A 287 -5.99 -10.61 27.25
C LYS A 287 -6.31 -11.91 27.96
N ARG A 288 -7.56 -12.40 27.88
CA ARG A 288 -7.94 -13.68 28.50
C ARG A 288 -7.13 -14.85 27.98
N LEU A 289 -6.86 -14.92 26.68
CA LEU A 289 -6.04 -15.97 26.09
C LEU A 289 -4.58 -15.88 26.56
N ILE A 290 -4.01 -14.68 26.57
CA ILE A 290 -2.63 -14.43 27.04
C ILE A 290 -2.50 -14.79 28.53
N ASP A 291 -3.44 -14.36 29.37
CA ASP A 291 -3.45 -14.66 30.81
C ASP A 291 -3.60 -16.17 31.06
N LEU A 292 -4.46 -16.86 30.28
CA LEU A 292 -4.59 -18.32 30.34
C LEU A 292 -3.27 -19.01 30.00
N ALA A 293 -2.61 -18.62 28.90
CA ALA A 293 -1.33 -19.19 28.51
C ALA A 293 -0.24 -18.95 29.58
N ALA A 294 -0.21 -17.77 30.18
CA ALA A 294 0.72 -17.44 31.27
C ALA A 294 0.47 -18.31 32.52
N SER A 295 -0.79 -18.39 32.99
CA SER A 295 -1.15 -19.16 34.19
C SER A 295 -0.88 -20.66 34.07
N ARG A 296 -0.91 -21.20 32.85
CA ARG A 296 -0.62 -22.61 32.56
C ARG A 296 0.85 -22.88 32.20
N GLY A 297 1.70 -21.86 32.18
CA GLY A 297 3.12 -21.99 31.80
C GLY A 297 3.33 -22.36 30.32
N TRP A 298 2.36 -22.05 29.44
CA TRP A 298 2.43 -22.31 28.01
C TRP A 298 3.15 -21.18 27.28
N TRP A 299 4.46 -21.07 27.50
CA TRP A 299 5.26 -19.94 27.04
C TRP A 299 5.30 -19.78 25.52
N ASP A 300 5.29 -20.87 24.78
CA ASP A 300 5.26 -20.86 23.32
C ASP A 300 3.96 -20.24 22.77
N LEU A 301 2.81 -20.58 23.37
CA LEU A 301 1.52 -19.99 23.05
C LEU A 301 1.42 -18.55 23.54
N TRP A 302 1.93 -18.27 24.76
CA TRP A 302 1.96 -16.93 25.33
C TRP A 302 2.72 -15.97 24.41
N THR A 303 3.94 -16.32 24.00
CA THR A 303 4.75 -15.50 23.08
C THR A 303 4.04 -15.28 21.75
N ALA A 304 3.46 -16.34 21.15
CA ALA A 304 2.75 -16.23 19.89
C ALA A 304 1.53 -15.31 20.02
N ALA A 305 0.74 -15.45 21.08
CA ALA A 305 -0.44 -14.63 21.34
C ALA A 305 -0.07 -13.16 21.62
N THR A 306 0.96 -12.91 22.43
CA THR A 306 1.44 -11.56 22.76
C THR A 306 1.99 -10.83 21.53
N ARG A 307 2.63 -11.53 20.60
CA ARG A 307 3.12 -10.95 19.33
C ARG A 307 2.03 -10.66 18.31
N VAL A 308 0.89 -11.33 18.41
CA VAL A 308 -0.25 -11.12 17.49
C VAL A 308 -1.25 -10.11 18.06
N GLY A 309 -1.38 -10.07 19.38
CA GLY A 309 -2.33 -9.22 20.10
C GLY A 309 -2.07 -7.72 19.94
N PRO A 310 -2.90 -6.87 20.54
CA PRO A 310 -2.78 -5.42 20.45
C PRO A 310 -1.53 -4.88 21.19
N ASP A 311 -1.04 -3.72 20.73
CA ASP A 311 0.23 -3.10 21.18
C ASP A 311 0.28 -2.86 22.71
N ASN A 312 -0.85 -2.59 23.36
CA ASN A 312 -0.94 -2.44 24.81
C ASN A 312 -0.64 -3.75 25.55
N LEU A 313 -1.14 -4.88 25.08
CA LEU A 313 -0.87 -6.19 25.67
C LEU A 313 0.56 -6.64 25.39
N TYR A 314 1.11 -6.32 24.22
CA TYR A 314 2.53 -6.54 23.94
C TYR A 314 3.42 -5.80 24.95
N ARG A 315 3.17 -4.48 25.14
CA ARG A 315 3.91 -3.66 26.11
C ARG A 315 3.76 -4.20 27.53
N ALA A 316 2.56 -4.61 27.94
CA ALA A 316 2.33 -5.22 29.25
C ALA A 316 3.12 -6.53 29.42
N GLY A 317 3.20 -7.36 28.38
CA GLY A 317 3.99 -8.60 28.39
C GLY A 317 5.49 -8.35 28.53
N VAL A 318 6.03 -7.35 27.82
CA VAL A 318 7.44 -6.94 27.97
C VAL A 318 7.70 -6.42 29.38
N GLN A 319 6.81 -5.58 29.91
CA GLN A 319 6.92 -5.05 31.28
C GLN A 319 6.92 -6.17 32.33
N ALA A 320 6.00 -7.12 32.20
CA ALA A 320 5.89 -8.26 33.12
C ALA A 320 7.18 -9.09 33.18
N ILE A 321 7.84 -9.30 32.03
CA ILE A 321 9.14 -9.99 31.97
C ILE A 321 10.25 -9.17 32.66
N LEU A 322 10.25 -7.84 32.49
CA LEU A 322 11.26 -6.96 33.08
C LEU A 322 11.11 -6.83 34.61
N ASP A 323 9.88 -6.82 35.10
CA ASP A 323 9.54 -6.65 36.52
C ASP A 323 9.64 -7.94 37.34
N ASP A 324 9.59 -9.11 36.70
CA ASP A 324 9.70 -10.40 37.38
C ASP A 324 11.10 -10.59 38.00
N ARG A 325 11.16 -10.44 39.33
CA ARG A 325 12.37 -10.60 40.13
C ARG A 325 12.74 -12.06 40.39
N ALA A 326 11.81 -12.99 40.26
CA ALA A 326 12.06 -14.41 40.46
C ALA A 326 12.69 -15.07 39.22
N MET A 327 12.55 -14.44 38.04
CA MET A 327 13.13 -14.92 36.79
C MET A 327 14.65 -14.74 36.73
N THR A 328 15.36 -15.80 36.34
CA THR A 328 16.80 -15.75 36.06
C THR A 328 17.10 -14.87 34.85
N GLU A 329 18.32 -14.32 34.78
CA GLU A 329 18.73 -13.44 33.68
C GLU A 329 18.67 -14.13 32.30
N ASP A 330 19.06 -15.40 32.21
CA ASP A 330 19.05 -16.16 30.96
C ASP A 330 17.64 -16.38 30.43
N VAL A 331 16.72 -16.81 31.31
CA VAL A 331 15.31 -17.01 30.96
C VAL A 331 14.66 -15.67 30.58
N ARG A 332 15.01 -14.59 31.26
CA ARG A 332 14.51 -13.24 30.92
C ARG A 332 14.95 -12.83 29.52
N ARG A 333 16.24 -12.99 29.21
CA ARG A 333 16.80 -12.68 27.88
C ARG A 333 16.17 -13.54 26.79
N GLU A 334 15.97 -14.83 27.03
CA GLU A 334 15.32 -15.75 26.09
C GLU A 334 13.89 -15.30 25.78
N ARG A 335 13.08 -15.03 26.81
CA ARG A 335 11.69 -14.59 26.65
C ARG A 335 11.57 -13.23 25.97
N LEU A 336 12.46 -12.28 26.28
CA LEU A 336 12.51 -11.00 25.59
C LEU A 336 12.86 -11.19 24.11
N LYS A 337 13.86 -12.01 23.78
CA LYS A 337 14.22 -12.33 22.39
C LYS A 337 13.06 -12.97 21.63
N ALA A 338 12.26 -13.82 22.29
CA ALA A 338 11.10 -14.46 21.68
C ALA A 338 10.00 -13.46 21.27
N LEU A 339 9.90 -12.31 21.98
CA LEU A 339 8.99 -11.20 21.68
C LEU A 339 9.56 -10.18 20.67
N ALA A 340 10.84 -10.29 20.32
CA ALA A 340 11.50 -9.37 19.41
C ALA A 340 11.22 -9.69 17.93
N GLY A 341 11.58 -8.77 17.03
CA GLY A 341 11.37 -8.90 15.58
C GLY A 341 9.95 -8.56 15.07
N VAL A 342 9.65 -9.05 13.87
CA VAL A 342 8.40 -8.77 13.15
C VAL A 342 7.23 -9.52 13.79
N SER A 343 6.19 -8.79 14.17
CA SER A 343 4.99 -9.36 14.79
C SER A 343 4.04 -9.98 13.76
N GLN A 344 3.84 -9.30 12.63
CA GLN A 344 2.97 -9.76 11.54
C GLN A 344 3.57 -9.34 10.20
N GLU A 345 3.32 -10.09 9.14
CA GLU A 345 3.67 -9.71 7.77
C GLU A 345 2.41 -9.76 6.90
N TRP A 346 2.01 -8.61 6.36
CA TRP A 346 0.93 -8.54 5.39
C TRP A 346 1.53 -8.63 4.00
N ASN A 347 1.38 -9.79 3.39
CA ASN A 347 1.91 -10.07 2.07
C ASN A 347 0.81 -9.89 1.01
N TRP A 348 0.88 -8.79 0.26
CA TRP A 348 0.10 -8.54 -0.95
C TRP A 348 0.99 -8.80 -2.17
N PRO A 349 0.44 -9.11 -3.37
CA PRO A 349 1.24 -9.24 -4.59
C PRO A 349 2.09 -7.97 -4.83
N GLY A 350 3.40 -8.08 -4.65
CA GLY A 350 4.36 -6.97 -4.83
C GLY A 350 4.53 -6.02 -3.64
N LEU A 351 3.88 -6.24 -2.48
CA LEU A 351 4.03 -5.43 -1.27
C LEU A 351 3.93 -6.29 0.00
N GLY A 352 5.04 -6.41 0.74
CA GLY A 352 5.07 -6.96 2.10
C GLY A 352 5.10 -5.83 3.13
N LEU A 353 4.13 -5.79 4.06
CA LEU A 353 4.15 -4.86 5.19
C LEU A 353 4.36 -5.63 6.49
N ALA A 354 5.55 -5.49 7.07
CA ALA A 354 5.82 -6.00 8.41
C ALA A 354 5.22 -5.08 9.48
N ARG A 355 4.31 -5.59 10.30
CA ARG A 355 3.89 -4.96 11.56
C ARG A 355 4.89 -5.33 12.64
N VAL A 356 5.38 -4.32 13.34
CA VAL A 356 6.20 -4.46 14.56
C VAL A 356 5.46 -3.76 15.68
N HIS A 357 5.38 -4.34 16.88
CA HIS A 357 4.88 -3.59 18.04
C HIS A 357 5.92 -2.56 18.49
N SER A 358 5.46 -1.38 18.91
CA SER A 358 6.37 -0.42 19.54
C SER A 358 6.41 -0.60 21.05
N LEU A 359 7.60 -0.44 21.63
CA LEU A 359 7.74 -0.10 23.04
C LEU A 359 7.35 1.37 23.26
N ASP A 360 7.05 1.76 24.50
CA ASP A 360 7.08 3.18 24.84
C ASP A 360 8.50 3.61 25.27
N ASP A 361 8.69 4.92 25.42
CA ASP A 361 10.01 5.49 25.75
C ASP A 361 10.54 5.03 27.10
N ASN A 362 9.68 4.85 28.11
CA ASN A 362 10.09 4.38 29.43
C ASN A 362 10.53 2.91 29.37
N GLN A 363 9.76 2.08 28.68
CA GLN A 363 10.06 0.66 28.52
C GLN A 363 11.33 0.45 27.69
N ALA A 364 11.49 1.19 26.60
CA ALA A 364 12.69 1.15 25.80
C ALA A 364 13.92 1.59 26.61
N SER A 365 13.78 2.62 27.44
CA SER A 365 14.81 3.12 28.35
C SER A 365 15.18 2.10 29.43
N LEU A 366 14.19 1.43 30.04
CA LEU A 366 14.38 0.38 31.04
C LEU A 366 15.09 -0.83 30.42
N LEU A 367 14.63 -1.26 29.25
CA LEU A 367 15.23 -2.36 28.50
C LEU A 367 16.67 -2.04 28.11
N TYR A 368 16.93 -0.81 27.64
CA TYR A 368 18.28 -0.35 27.31
C TYR A 368 19.20 -0.36 28.54
N GLY A 369 18.73 0.19 29.66
CA GLY A 369 19.53 0.24 30.90
C GLY A 369 19.95 -1.13 31.41
N ARG A 370 19.15 -2.18 31.19
CA ARG A 370 19.44 -3.55 31.62
C ARG A 370 20.15 -4.39 30.55
N TYR A 371 19.73 -4.27 29.29
CA TYR A 371 20.19 -5.09 28.16
C TYR A 371 20.43 -4.24 26.90
N PRO A 372 21.51 -3.43 26.85
CA PRO A 372 21.81 -2.59 25.69
C PRO A 372 21.90 -3.38 24.37
N ASP A 373 22.44 -4.61 24.43
CA ASP A 373 22.57 -5.51 23.28
C ASP A 373 21.22 -5.90 22.65
N LEU A 374 20.17 -6.03 23.47
CA LEU A 374 18.84 -6.34 22.97
C LEU A 374 18.23 -5.16 22.20
N VAL A 375 18.43 -3.93 22.68
CA VAL A 375 17.95 -2.71 22.01
C VAL A 375 18.73 -2.44 20.73
N ARG A 376 20.05 -2.66 20.74
CA ARG A 376 20.89 -2.53 19.55
C ARG A 376 20.58 -3.59 18.50
N GLY A 377 20.18 -4.80 18.88
CA GLY A 377 19.91 -5.91 17.97
C GLY A 377 18.41 -6.24 17.84
N PRO A 378 17.91 -7.30 18.51
CA PRO A 378 16.56 -7.83 18.32
C PRO A 378 15.41 -6.81 18.44
N PHE A 379 15.50 -5.84 19.35
CA PHE A 379 14.45 -4.82 19.59
C PHE A 379 14.62 -3.54 18.77
N ARG A 380 15.60 -3.48 17.86
CA ARG A 380 15.90 -2.27 17.07
C ARG A 380 14.66 -1.72 16.33
N ALA A 381 13.82 -2.60 15.82
CA ALA A 381 12.59 -2.21 15.11
C ALA A 381 11.50 -1.70 16.06
N GLN A 382 11.43 -2.23 17.28
CA GLN A 382 10.48 -1.90 18.33
C GLN A 382 10.74 -0.52 18.95
N VAL A 383 11.96 0.00 18.84
CA VAL A 383 12.37 1.34 19.34
C VAL A 383 12.51 2.38 18.22
N THR A 384 11.87 2.14 17.07
CA THR A 384 11.92 3.06 15.94
C THR A 384 10.89 4.19 16.10
N PRO A 385 11.31 5.48 16.07
CA PRO A 385 10.39 6.63 16.12
C PRO A 385 9.32 6.57 15.04
N ARG A 386 8.08 6.95 15.39
CA ARG A 386 6.93 6.95 14.47
C ARG A 386 6.31 8.33 14.35
N TRP A 387 5.95 8.70 13.13
CA TRP A 387 5.22 9.93 12.76
C TRP A 387 3.91 10.21 13.51
N TRP A 388 3.32 9.24 14.22
CA TRP A 388 2.10 9.42 15.03
C TRP A 388 2.32 9.50 16.55
N GLY A 389 3.55 9.71 17.04
CA GLY A 389 3.74 10.28 18.39
C GLY A 389 4.75 9.63 19.34
N GLN A 390 5.50 8.61 18.94
CA GLN A 390 6.58 8.06 19.78
C GLN A 390 7.95 8.52 19.29
N GLY A 391 8.64 9.30 20.13
CA GLY A 391 9.98 9.82 19.85
C GLY A 391 11.13 9.13 20.59
N TYR A 392 10.92 8.46 21.70
CA TYR A 392 12.03 7.85 22.46
C TYR A 392 13.09 8.87 22.96
N ALA A 393 12.65 10.05 23.42
CA ALA A 393 13.55 11.12 23.86
C ALA A 393 14.40 10.70 25.07
N LYS A 394 13.84 9.94 26.01
CA LYS A 394 14.59 9.41 27.16
C LYS A 394 15.65 8.41 26.71
N LEU A 395 15.30 7.51 25.78
CA LEU A 395 16.27 6.57 25.21
C LEU A 395 17.44 7.30 24.52
N VAL A 396 17.15 8.36 23.75
CA VAL A 396 18.20 9.19 23.12
C VAL A 396 19.13 9.79 24.17
N ARG A 397 18.59 10.36 25.25
CA ARG A 397 19.41 10.94 26.33
C ARG A 397 20.25 9.90 27.06
N LEU A 398 19.71 8.70 27.30
CA LEU A 398 20.45 7.60 27.90
C LEU A 398 21.58 7.11 26.99
N ALA A 399 21.31 6.94 25.70
CA ALA A 399 22.32 6.55 24.71
C ALA A 399 23.43 7.61 24.61
N GLN A 400 23.07 8.89 24.60
CA GLN A 400 24.01 10.00 24.59
C GLN A 400 24.87 10.01 25.87
N ALA A 401 24.28 9.85 27.05
CA ALA A 401 25.01 9.80 28.31
C ALA A 401 25.96 8.59 28.42
N ALA A 402 25.59 7.47 27.80
CA ALA A 402 26.42 6.26 27.71
C ALA A 402 27.50 6.32 26.60
N ASN A 403 27.58 7.42 25.84
CA ASN A 403 28.42 7.53 24.63
C ASN A 403 28.18 6.39 23.61
N ASP A 404 26.94 5.92 23.51
CA ASP A 404 26.55 4.83 22.60
C ASP A 404 26.33 5.35 21.18
N THR A 405 27.42 5.49 20.43
CA THR A 405 27.40 6.06 19.08
C THR A 405 26.57 5.22 18.10
N GLU A 406 26.56 3.89 18.24
CA GLU A 406 25.80 3.00 17.34
C GLU A 406 24.29 3.21 17.47
N LEU A 407 23.78 3.25 18.70
CA LEU A 407 22.35 3.49 18.94
C LEU A 407 21.97 4.92 18.56
N MET A 408 22.82 5.91 18.87
CA MET A 408 22.60 7.30 18.47
C MET A 408 22.51 7.45 16.95
N ASP A 409 23.39 6.83 16.19
CA ASP A 409 23.35 6.84 14.72
C ASP A 409 22.09 6.14 14.18
N THR A 410 21.70 5.02 14.79
CA THR A 410 20.50 4.26 14.39
C THR A 410 19.22 5.07 14.62
N LEU A 411 19.09 5.72 15.78
CA LEU A 411 17.95 6.58 16.10
C LEU A 411 17.95 7.82 15.21
N ALA A 412 19.12 8.44 14.98
CA ALA A 412 19.27 9.58 14.08
C ALA A 412 18.82 9.25 12.65
N ALA A 413 19.14 8.06 12.13
CA ALA A 413 18.73 7.62 10.80
C ALA A 413 17.21 7.53 10.67
N ARG A 414 16.50 7.15 11.74
CA ARG A 414 15.03 7.14 11.76
C ARG A 414 14.46 8.54 11.92
N TYR A 415 15.03 9.34 12.81
CA TYR A 415 14.63 10.73 13.01
C TYR A 415 14.78 11.59 11.76
N ALA A 416 15.84 11.35 10.97
CA ALA A 416 16.09 12.04 9.71
C ALA A 416 15.04 11.75 8.62
N THR A 417 14.08 10.85 8.85
CA THR A 417 12.96 10.59 7.92
C THR A 417 11.60 11.06 8.44
N GLN A 418 11.51 11.57 9.68
CA GLN A 418 10.22 11.87 10.32
C GLN A 418 9.86 13.36 10.25
N VAL A 419 8.56 13.60 10.04
CA VAL A 419 7.87 14.88 10.23
C VAL A 419 6.50 14.54 10.83
N SER A 420 5.97 15.34 11.75
CA SER A 420 4.64 15.08 12.29
C SER A 420 3.56 15.10 11.21
N TRP A 421 2.51 14.32 11.47
CA TRP A 421 1.30 14.31 10.64
C TRP A 421 0.72 15.72 10.42
N GLU A 422 0.60 16.52 11.47
CA GLU A 422 0.04 17.88 11.39
C GLU A 422 0.81 18.74 10.38
N GLN A 423 2.14 18.68 10.42
CA GLN A 423 2.99 19.44 9.52
C GLN A 423 3.01 18.87 8.10
N ARG A 424 2.91 17.54 7.97
CA ARG A 424 2.70 16.90 6.66
C ARG A 424 1.38 17.35 6.03
N ALA A 425 0.36 17.62 6.85
CA ALA A 425 -0.93 18.19 6.44
C ALA A 425 -0.90 19.73 6.30
N GLY A 426 0.27 20.38 6.43
CA GLY A 426 0.41 21.84 6.32
C GLY A 426 -0.12 22.63 7.52
N ARG A 427 -0.35 21.97 8.66
CA ARG A 427 -0.85 22.58 9.90
C ARG A 427 0.30 22.85 10.86
N THR A 428 0.20 23.95 11.60
CA THR A 428 1.10 24.25 12.72
C THR A 428 0.64 23.47 13.95
N PRO A 429 1.53 22.69 14.60
CA PRO A 429 1.17 21.99 15.81
C PRO A 429 0.77 22.94 16.94
N SER A 430 -0.23 22.54 17.72
CA SER A 430 -0.69 23.31 18.89
C SER A 430 0.29 23.24 20.08
N LYS A 431 1.22 22.28 20.07
CA LYS A 431 2.26 22.07 21.08
C LYS A 431 3.60 21.75 20.40
N PRO A 432 4.75 22.00 21.05
CA PRO A 432 6.04 21.53 20.56
C PRO A 432 6.00 20.03 20.32
N ASP A 433 6.21 19.62 19.08
CA ASP A 433 6.20 18.22 18.68
C ASP A 433 7.42 17.50 19.30
N PRO A 434 7.22 16.46 20.12
CA PRO A 434 8.32 15.70 20.74
C PRO A 434 9.33 15.15 19.72
N LEU A 435 8.87 14.84 18.50
CA LEU A 435 9.75 14.40 17.43
C LEU A 435 10.69 15.52 16.98
N GLN A 436 10.21 16.76 16.93
CA GLN A 436 11.02 17.91 16.54
C GLN A 436 12.02 18.29 17.60
N VAL A 437 11.59 18.32 18.87
CA VAL A 437 12.48 18.60 20.00
C VAL A 437 13.66 17.63 19.98
N THR A 438 13.38 16.33 19.86
CA THR A 438 14.43 15.30 19.82
C THR A 438 15.27 15.39 18.55
N ALA A 439 14.68 15.69 17.39
CA ALA A 439 15.44 15.92 16.16
C ALA A 439 16.39 17.14 16.27
N SER A 440 15.97 18.22 16.94
CA SER A 440 16.81 19.39 17.20
C SER A 440 17.92 19.09 18.22
N GLU A 441 17.64 18.28 19.26
CA GLU A 441 18.66 17.77 20.19
C GLU A 441 19.73 16.93 19.44
N LEU A 442 19.29 16.01 18.57
CA LEU A 442 20.21 15.24 17.72
C LEU A 442 20.97 16.13 16.74
N ALA A 443 20.32 17.13 16.13
CA ALA A 443 21.01 18.07 15.26
C ALA A 443 22.13 18.81 16.00
N LYS A 444 21.87 19.26 17.23
CA LYS A 444 22.89 19.90 18.08
C LYS A 444 24.04 18.92 18.37
N TYR A 445 23.73 17.68 18.75
CA TYR A 445 24.74 16.64 18.98
C TYR A 445 25.68 16.46 17.77
N TYR A 446 25.15 16.32 16.56
CA TYR A 446 25.97 16.20 15.34
C TYR A 446 26.69 17.49 14.98
N GLN A 447 26.11 18.66 15.25
CA GLN A 447 26.77 19.94 15.05
C GLN A 447 27.98 20.10 15.98
N ASP A 448 27.88 19.65 17.23
CA ASP A 448 28.97 19.67 18.19
C ASP A 448 30.10 18.71 17.80
N ILE A 449 29.79 17.58 17.15
CA ILE A 449 30.81 16.72 16.53
C ILE A 449 31.47 17.47 15.38
N ARG A 450 30.69 18.05 14.46
CA ARG A 450 31.23 18.80 13.30
C ARG A 450 32.18 19.93 13.71
N ALA A 451 31.88 20.61 14.80
CA ALA A 451 32.70 21.70 15.31
C ALA A 451 34.02 21.23 15.95
N ARG A 452 34.06 19.98 16.45
CA ARG A 452 35.25 19.39 17.10
C ARG A 452 36.11 18.60 16.12
N ASP A 453 35.48 17.77 15.30
CA ASP A 453 36.10 16.89 14.31
C ASP A 453 35.18 16.78 13.08
N GLU A 454 35.56 17.48 12.01
CA GLU A 454 34.80 17.52 10.76
C GLU A 454 34.86 16.17 10.01
N GLU A 455 35.93 15.38 10.19
CA GLU A 455 36.07 14.05 9.57
C GLU A 455 35.21 13.01 10.29
N GLU A 456 35.22 12.99 11.63
CA GLU A 456 34.32 12.15 12.41
C GLU A 456 32.86 12.47 12.09
N PHE A 457 32.50 13.74 12.02
CA PHE A 457 31.16 14.16 11.61
C PHE A 457 30.81 13.59 10.23
N ALA A 458 31.68 13.74 9.23
CA ALA A 458 31.40 13.27 7.88
C ALA A 458 31.14 11.76 7.84
N ARG A 459 31.99 10.96 8.51
CA ARG A 459 31.83 9.50 8.60
C ARG A 459 30.51 9.11 9.28
N ARG A 460 30.20 9.72 10.42
CA ARG A 460 28.99 9.38 11.18
C ARG A 460 27.72 9.85 10.48
N ALA A 461 27.72 11.06 9.93
CA ALA A 461 26.62 11.60 9.14
C ALA A 461 26.35 10.74 7.90
N ALA A 462 27.38 10.26 7.20
CA ALA A 462 27.22 9.32 6.10
C ALA A 462 26.64 7.99 6.58
N GLY A 463 27.16 7.42 7.67
CA GLY A 463 26.62 6.21 8.29
C GLY A 463 25.16 6.34 8.73
N VAL A 464 24.71 7.53 9.17
CA VAL A 464 23.29 7.81 9.45
C VAL A 464 22.46 7.77 8.17
N LEU A 465 22.93 8.46 7.13
CA LEU A 465 22.23 8.60 5.87
C LEU A 465 22.13 7.26 5.10
N THR A 466 23.15 6.41 5.14
CA THR A 466 23.13 5.09 4.48
C THR A 466 22.26 4.07 5.20
N ARG A 467 21.93 4.29 6.49
CA ARG A 467 20.94 3.48 7.24
C ARG A 467 19.49 3.85 6.93
N ILE A 468 19.25 4.89 6.11
CA ILE A 468 17.91 5.28 5.65
C ILE A 468 17.45 4.31 4.55
N PRO A 469 16.36 3.55 4.76
CA PRO A 469 15.86 2.62 3.75
C PRO A 469 15.37 3.37 2.52
N ALA A 470 15.48 2.73 1.36
CA ALA A 470 14.96 3.28 0.11
C ALA A 470 13.46 3.60 0.22
N TYR A 471 13.04 4.68 -0.44
CA TYR A 471 11.66 5.13 -0.50
C TYR A 471 11.09 5.56 0.86
N THR A 472 11.89 6.00 1.82
CA THR A 472 11.36 6.49 3.11
C THR A 472 11.19 8.02 3.15
N LEU A 473 11.83 8.74 2.23
CA LEU A 473 11.86 10.22 2.20
C LEU A 473 10.77 10.84 1.28
N PHE A 474 9.54 10.34 1.35
CA PHE A 474 8.43 10.77 0.48
C PHE A 474 8.08 12.27 0.57
N SER A 475 8.33 12.92 1.70
CA SER A 475 8.01 14.33 1.94
C SER A 475 9.28 15.19 2.11
N TYR A 476 10.28 14.96 1.27
CA TYR A 476 11.62 15.58 1.36
C TYR A 476 11.59 17.11 1.57
N HIS A 477 10.73 17.84 0.87
CA HIS A 477 10.62 19.30 1.04
C HIS A 477 10.09 19.71 2.43
N ALA A 478 9.08 19.01 2.95
CA ALA A 478 8.56 19.25 4.30
C ALA A 478 9.60 18.87 5.36
N LEU A 479 10.32 17.77 5.13
CA LEU A 479 11.40 17.31 6.00
C LEU A 479 12.49 18.36 6.15
N LEU A 480 13.03 18.91 5.07
CA LEU A 480 14.04 19.97 5.14
C LEU A 480 13.52 21.25 5.80
N ARG A 481 12.21 21.51 5.70
CA ARG A 481 11.57 22.69 6.30
C ARG A 481 11.34 22.54 7.80
N HIS A 482 11.09 21.34 8.31
CA HIS A 482 10.60 21.15 9.68
C HIS A 482 11.47 20.25 10.57
N ASN A 483 12.50 19.60 10.02
CA ASN A 483 13.38 18.71 10.77
C ASN A 483 14.82 19.24 10.73
N ASP A 484 15.32 19.72 11.88
CA ASP A 484 16.64 20.33 11.97
C ASP A 484 17.78 19.36 11.71
N LEU A 485 17.64 18.10 12.12
CA LEU A 485 18.62 17.04 11.85
C LEU A 485 18.70 16.78 10.34
N ALA A 486 17.56 16.57 9.68
CA ALA A 486 17.54 16.38 8.24
C ALA A 486 18.10 17.59 7.49
N ARG A 487 17.78 18.81 7.93
CA ARG A 487 18.35 20.04 7.34
C ARG A 487 19.86 20.13 7.55
N LEU A 488 20.37 19.75 8.71
CA LEU A 488 21.80 19.70 9.01
C LEU A 488 22.52 18.74 8.05
N LEU A 489 22.00 17.52 7.90
CA LEU A 489 22.61 16.44 7.12
C LEU A 489 22.50 16.67 5.61
N PHE A 490 21.32 17.05 5.10
CA PHE A 490 21.05 17.14 3.65
C PHE A 490 21.31 18.52 3.03
N SER A 491 21.48 19.57 3.83
CA SER A 491 21.56 20.96 3.29
C SER A 491 22.66 21.82 3.90
N ARG A 492 22.96 21.73 5.21
CA ARG A 492 23.88 22.67 5.88
C ARG A 492 25.32 22.17 6.02
N SER A 493 25.59 20.90 5.73
CA SER A 493 26.92 20.30 5.95
C SER A 493 27.53 19.68 4.69
N LEU A 494 27.09 20.14 3.51
CA LEU A 494 27.57 19.65 2.22
C LEU A 494 29.11 19.72 2.08
N PRO A 495 29.80 20.82 2.41
CA PRO A 495 31.25 20.89 2.33
C PRO A 495 31.95 19.95 3.31
N SER A 496 31.36 19.73 4.49
CA SER A 496 31.95 18.90 5.55
C SER A 496 32.11 17.45 5.14
N PHE A 497 31.25 16.90 4.28
CA PHE A 497 31.44 15.53 3.77
C PHE A 497 32.74 15.35 2.97
N LEU A 498 33.31 16.42 2.41
CA LEU A 498 34.58 16.36 1.66
C LEU A 498 35.80 16.12 2.56
N SER A 499 35.65 16.17 3.90
CA SER A 499 36.71 15.80 4.85
C SER A 499 36.99 14.30 4.85
N SER A 500 36.02 13.46 4.46
CA SER A 500 36.16 12.00 4.48
C SER A 500 35.82 11.37 3.11
N PRO A 501 36.83 10.88 2.36
CA PRO A 501 36.61 10.17 1.10
C PRO A 501 35.66 8.97 1.21
N VAL A 502 35.78 8.19 2.29
CA VAL A 502 34.95 7.01 2.56
C VAL A 502 33.49 7.41 2.74
N ALA A 503 33.22 8.50 3.49
CA ALA A 503 31.87 9.01 3.68
C ALA A 503 31.18 9.37 2.35
N VAL A 504 31.91 9.97 1.41
CA VAL A 504 31.36 10.32 0.09
C VAL A 504 31.07 9.06 -0.74
N GLN A 505 31.95 8.06 -0.68
CA GLN A 505 31.73 6.78 -1.36
C GLN A 505 30.46 6.08 -0.83
N ASP A 506 30.32 5.98 0.49
CA ASP A 506 29.13 5.39 1.14
C ASP A 506 27.84 6.09 0.70
N LEU A 507 27.85 7.42 0.57
CA LEU A 507 26.69 8.19 0.11
C LEU A 507 26.36 7.97 -1.37
N VAL A 508 27.36 7.78 -2.22
CA VAL A 508 27.19 7.46 -3.64
C VAL A 508 26.55 6.07 -3.81
N GLU A 509 26.88 5.13 -2.92
CA GLU A 509 26.36 3.76 -2.89
C GLU A 509 25.06 3.61 -2.07
N GLY A 510 24.57 4.71 -1.48
CA GLY A 510 23.38 4.70 -0.63
C GLY A 510 22.11 4.18 -1.32
N SER A 511 21.25 3.51 -0.55
CA SER A 511 20.03 2.88 -1.06
C SER A 511 18.90 3.85 -1.43
N ASP A 512 18.86 5.05 -0.82
CA ASP A 512 17.82 6.04 -1.07
C ASP A 512 18.24 7.10 -2.11
N ILE A 513 17.32 7.43 -3.02
CA ILE A 513 17.56 8.36 -4.13
C ILE A 513 17.92 9.79 -3.68
N GLN A 514 17.45 10.24 -2.52
CA GLN A 514 17.80 11.56 -1.97
C GLN A 514 19.21 11.55 -1.36
N VAL A 515 19.64 10.41 -0.81
CA VAL A 515 21.02 10.22 -0.30
C VAL A 515 22.00 10.23 -1.47
N MET A 516 21.72 9.49 -2.55
CA MET A 516 22.51 9.57 -3.79
C MET A 516 22.53 10.99 -4.38
N SER A 517 21.38 11.67 -4.39
CA SER A 517 21.27 13.05 -4.87
C SER A 517 22.12 14.02 -4.04
N LEU A 518 22.18 13.83 -2.72
CA LEU A 518 23.09 14.57 -1.85
C LEU A 518 24.55 14.31 -2.23
N ALA A 519 24.94 13.04 -2.42
CA ALA A 519 26.30 12.67 -2.83
C ALA A 519 26.71 13.38 -4.13
N TYR A 520 25.83 13.39 -5.14
CA TYR A 520 26.11 14.09 -6.40
C TYR A 520 26.20 15.60 -6.23
N ARG A 521 25.40 16.20 -5.35
CA ARG A 521 25.53 17.62 -5.01
C ARG A 521 26.84 17.92 -4.28
N ILE A 522 27.34 17.02 -3.45
CA ILE A 522 28.64 17.13 -2.78
C ILE A 522 29.77 17.10 -3.84
N LEU A 523 29.74 16.09 -4.73
CA LEU A 523 30.72 15.91 -5.80
C LEU A 523 30.69 17.02 -6.86
N ALA A 524 29.57 17.72 -7.01
CA ALA A 524 29.43 18.85 -7.93
C ALA A 524 29.98 20.19 -7.39
N GLN A 525 30.43 20.25 -6.14
CA GLN A 525 30.95 21.48 -5.56
C GLN A 525 32.21 21.97 -6.28
N ARG A 526 32.38 23.29 -6.35
CA ARG A 526 33.60 23.93 -6.87
C ARG A 526 34.71 23.90 -5.81
N ASP A 527 35.10 22.69 -5.38
CA ASP A 527 36.15 22.41 -4.40
C ASP A 527 37.13 21.39 -5.02
N PRO A 528 38.47 21.60 -4.92
CA PRO A 528 39.46 20.65 -5.43
C PRO A 528 39.30 19.22 -4.89
N ARG A 529 38.88 19.06 -3.63
CA ARG A 529 38.58 17.76 -3.02
C ARG A 529 37.40 17.09 -3.72
N ALA A 530 36.36 17.86 -4.05
CA ALA A 530 35.20 17.36 -4.78
C ALA A 530 35.58 16.89 -6.20
N VAL A 531 36.47 17.60 -6.90
CA VAL A 531 36.99 17.19 -8.22
C VAL A 531 37.70 15.83 -8.12
N LYS A 532 38.61 15.68 -7.15
CA LYS A 532 39.35 14.44 -6.92
C LYS A 532 38.40 13.28 -6.61
N LEU A 533 37.44 13.48 -5.71
CA LEU A 533 36.47 12.45 -5.32
C LEU A 533 35.48 12.12 -6.44
N ALA A 534 35.09 13.10 -7.27
CA ALA A 534 34.24 12.86 -8.42
C ALA A 534 34.94 12.01 -9.48
N GLY A 535 36.24 12.23 -9.69
CA GLY A 535 37.10 11.37 -10.50
C GLY A 535 37.21 9.94 -9.94
N ALA A 536 37.42 9.81 -8.62
CA ALA A 536 37.52 8.51 -7.95
C ALA A 536 36.22 7.69 -8.02
N ASN A 537 35.05 8.34 -8.10
CA ASN A 537 33.73 7.70 -8.19
C ASN A 537 33.17 7.65 -9.62
N LEU A 538 34.02 7.79 -10.65
CA LEU A 538 33.59 7.95 -12.04
C LEU A 538 32.68 6.81 -12.53
N ASP A 539 32.98 5.56 -12.19
CA ASP A 539 32.25 4.40 -12.72
C ASP A 539 30.77 4.41 -12.29
N ILE A 540 30.50 4.74 -11.03
CA ILE A 540 29.14 4.87 -10.51
C ILE A 540 28.43 6.07 -11.15
N LEU A 541 29.15 7.20 -11.29
CA LEU A 541 28.60 8.40 -11.93
C LEU A 541 28.24 8.16 -13.40
N LEU A 542 29.07 7.45 -14.17
CA LEU A 542 28.78 7.10 -15.57
C LEU A 542 27.53 6.22 -15.68
N GLY A 543 27.30 5.32 -14.73
CA GLY A 543 26.08 4.51 -14.67
C GLY A 543 24.80 5.35 -14.61
N THR A 544 24.85 6.57 -14.03
CA THR A 544 23.68 7.46 -13.92
C THR A 544 23.17 7.99 -15.26
N LEU A 545 24.02 8.02 -16.30
CA LEU A 545 23.65 8.50 -17.63
C LEU A 545 22.62 7.56 -18.28
N LEU A 546 22.73 6.25 -18.07
CA LEU A 546 21.92 5.29 -18.84
C LEU A 546 20.85 4.56 -18.03
N ARG A 547 21.02 4.47 -16.70
CA ARG A 547 20.02 3.82 -15.86
C ARG A 547 18.75 4.68 -15.68
N PRO A 548 17.58 4.08 -15.44
CA PRO A 548 16.38 4.82 -15.08
C PRO A 548 16.52 5.46 -13.70
N ILE A 549 16.63 6.79 -13.64
CA ILE A 549 16.61 7.58 -12.39
C ILE A 549 15.75 8.84 -12.54
N HIS A 550 15.29 9.35 -11.40
CA HIS A 550 14.52 10.58 -11.33
C HIS A 550 15.28 11.79 -11.91
N ARG A 551 14.59 12.66 -12.66
CA ARG A 551 15.20 13.78 -13.39
C ARG A 551 16.07 14.67 -12.51
N LYS A 552 15.60 15.07 -11.32
CA LYS A 552 16.37 15.94 -10.40
C LYS A 552 17.70 15.32 -9.98
N THR A 553 17.71 14.03 -9.67
CA THR A 553 18.93 13.30 -9.28
C THR A 553 19.89 13.17 -10.46
N ARG A 554 19.36 12.96 -11.67
CA ARG A 554 20.17 12.95 -12.90
C ARG A 554 20.87 14.28 -13.16
N LEU A 555 20.18 15.40 -12.96
CA LEU A 555 20.77 16.72 -13.10
C LEU A 555 21.89 16.98 -12.09
N ALA A 556 21.73 16.51 -10.84
CA ALA A 556 22.81 16.54 -9.86
C ALA A 556 24.02 15.69 -10.30
N ALA A 557 23.76 14.50 -10.86
CA ALA A 557 24.80 13.63 -11.38
C ALA A 557 25.55 14.24 -12.59
N PHE A 558 24.86 14.97 -13.47
CA PHE A 558 25.51 15.69 -14.57
C PHE A 558 26.50 16.74 -14.04
N ALA A 559 26.13 17.48 -13.00
CA ALA A 559 27.04 18.45 -12.39
C ALA A 559 28.26 17.76 -11.76
N ALA A 560 28.07 16.59 -11.12
CA ALA A 560 29.18 15.78 -10.59
C ALA A 560 30.09 15.23 -11.72
N LEU A 561 29.52 14.76 -12.83
CA LEU A 561 30.26 14.29 -14.00
C LEU A 561 31.08 15.41 -14.67
N ALA A 562 30.52 16.61 -14.74
CA ALA A 562 31.24 17.78 -15.23
C ALA A 562 32.44 18.13 -14.32
N ASN A 563 32.30 17.92 -13.01
CA ASN A 563 33.40 18.11 -12.06
C ASN A 563 34.43 16.98 -12.16
N ALA A 564 33.99 15.72 -12.32
CA ALA A 564 34.87 14.57 -12.55
C ALA A 564 35.74 14.75 -13.78
N ALA A 565 35.19 15.28 -14.88
CA ALA A 565 35.95 15.56 -16.10
C ALA A 565 37.14 16.52 -15.90
N ARG A 566 37.13 17.32 -14.82
CA ARG A 566 38.24 18.22 -14.48
C ARG A 566 39.40 17.52 -13.75
N SER A 567 39.22 16.26 -13.35
CA SER A 567 40.25 15.48 -12.65
C SER A 567 41.39 15.00 -13.57
N GLY A 568 41.14 14.93 -14.88
CA GLY A 568 42.15 14.49 -15.87
C GLY A 568 41.55 14.23 -17.24
N SER A 569 42.40 14.26 -18.27
CA SER A 569 41.99 14.10 -19.69
C SER A 569 41.33 12.74 -19.95
N ASP A 570 41.81 11.65 -19.32
CA ASP A 570 41.21 10.32 -19.51
C ASP A 570 39.83 10.20 -18.87
N THR A 571 39.62 10.82 -17.71
CA THR A 571 38.28 10.95 -17.10
C THR A 571 37.35 11.74 -18.02
N ALA A 572 37.80 12.87 -18.56
CA ALA A 572 37.03 13.69 -19.49
C ALA A 572 36.62 12.92 -20.76
N LYS A 573 37.54 12.13 -21.35
CA LYS A 573 37.26 11.24 -22.49
C LYS A 573 36.15 10.26 -22.19
N ARG A 574 36.21 9.59 -21.03
CA ARG A 574 35.21 8.59 -20.60
C ARG A 574 33.84 9.23 -20.39
N VAL A 575 33.77 10.38 -19.72
CA VAL A 575 32.53 11.14 -19.53
C VAL A 575 31.93 11.56 -20.87
N LEU A 576 32.73 12.14 -21.75
CA LEU A 576 32.29 12.65 -23.05
C LEU A 576 31.76 11.52 -23.95
N SER A 577 32.49 10.41 -24.05
CA SER A 577 32.08 9.23 -24.81
C SER A 577 30.71 8.72 -24.34
N ARG A 578 30.54 8.56 -23.02
CA ARG A 578 29.29 8.04 -22.45
C ARG A 578 28.13 9.04 -22.56
N ALA A 579 28.40 10.34 -22.45
CA ALA A 579 27.40 11.37 -22.64
C ALA A 579 26.88 11.40 -24.08
N ARG A 580 27.76 11.21 -25.08
CA ARG A 580 27.35 11.08 -26.49
C ARG A 580 26.49 9.83 -26.72
N ASP A 581 26.83 8.70 -26.11
CA ASP A 581 25.98 7.49 -26.18
C ASP A 581 24.58 7.75 -25.63
N ALA A 582 24.47 8.48 -24.52
CA ALA A 582 23.20 8.78 -23.88
C ALA A 582 22.28 9.68 -24.75
N LEU A 583 22.80 10.38 -25.77
CA LEU A 583 21.97 11.13 -26.73
C LEU A 583 21.07 10.22 -27.57
N LYS A 584 21.41 8.93 -27.70
CA LYS A 584 20.61 7.92 -28.41
C LYS A 584 19.34 7.51 -27.64
N LEU A 585 19.25 7.84 -26.35
CA LEU A 585 18.06 7.54 -25.55
C LEU A 585 16.84 8.36 -26.02
N PRO A 586 15.61 7.87 -25.83
CA PRO A 586 14.39 8.61 -26.20
C PRO A 586 14.26 9.94 -25.45
N ASP A 587 13.75 10.98 -26.12
CA ASP A 587 13.54 12.32 -25.52
C ASP A 587 12.52 12.30 -24.38
N LYS A 588 11.59 11.33 -24.40
CA LYS A 588 10.51 11.22 -23.43
C LYS A 588 11.07 10.92 -22.03
N LYS A 589 11.01 11.92 -21.14
CA LYS A 589 11.48 11.89 -19.73
C LYS A 589 13.01 11.94 -19.54
N TYR A 590 13.80 12.12 -20.60
CA TYR A 590 15.26 12.26 -20.51
C TYR A 590 15.70 13.73 -20.74
N PRO A 591 16.52 14.35 -19.87
CA PRO A 591 16.92 15.76 -20.00
C PRO A 591 18.05 15.93 -21.04
N LYS A 592 17.70 15.89 -22.34
CA LYS A 592 18.70 16.00 -23.43
C LYS A 592 19.38 17.36 -23.51
N ALA A 593 18.65 18.45 -23.26
CA ALA A 593 19.23 19.80 -23.28
C ALA A 593 20.34 19.94 -22.23
N GLU A 594 20.11 19.42 -21.03
CA GLU A 594 21.10 19.44 -19.94
C GLU A 594 22.24 18.44 -20.18
N LEU A 595 21.98 17.34 -20.90
CA LEU A 595 23.03 16.42 -21.36
C LEU A 595 23.96 17.10 -22.39
N ILE A 596 23.43 17.90 -23.31
CA ILE A 596 24.23 18.74 -24.21
C ILE A 596 25.04 19.76 -23.39
N GLY A 597 24.43 20.34 -22.35
CA GLY A 597 25.14 21.21 -21.40
C GLY A 597 26.32 20.52 -20.71
N LEU A 598 26.16 19.25 -20.30
CA LEU A 598 27.26 18.44 -19.77
C LEU A 598 28.37 18.24 -20.82
N ILE A 599 28.02 17.87 -22.05
CA ILE A 599 28.99 17.73 -23.15
C ILE A 599 29.78 19.02 -23.34
N GLY A 600 29.09 20.17 -23.40
CA GLY A 600 29.73 21.48 -23.50
C GLY A 600 30.68 21.78 -22.33
N ALA A 601 30.27 21.47 -21.09
CA ALA A 601 31.11 21.67 -19.90
C ALA A 601 32.38 20.79 -19.93
N VAL A 602 32.28 19.56 -20.42
CA VAL A 602 33.43 18.65 -20.58
C VAL A 602 34.36 19.15 -21.67
N LEU A 603 33.83 19.56 -22.82
CA LEU A 603 34.62 20.13 -23.92
C LEU A 603 35.27 21.47 -23.55
N GLN A 604 34.66 22.26 -22.67
CA GLN A 604 35.29 23.45 -22.13
C GLN A 604 36.51 23.10 -21.25
N ALA A 605 36.43 22.01 -20.48
CA ALA A 605 37.52 21.55 -19.62
C ALA A 605 38.63 20.81 -20.39
N ALA A 606 38.29 20.17 -21.50
CA ALA A 606 39.19 19.42 -22.39
C ALA A 606 38.88 19.70 -23.87
N PRO A 607 39.24 20.89 -24.39
CA PRO A 607 38.91 21.33 -25.76
C PRO A 607 39.47 20.43 -26.86
N GLU A 608 40.56 19.72 -26.57
CA GLU A 608 41.19 18.76 -27.47
C GLU A 608 40.29 17.57 -27.85
N LEU A 609 39.23 17.31 -27.08
CA LEU A 609 38.29 16.21 -27.30
C LEU A 609 37.12 16.57 -28.23
N ALA A 610 37.04 17.82 -28.69
CA ALA A 610 35.99 18.30 -29.58
C ALA A 610 36.13 17.72 -31.00
N SER A 611 35.07 17.11 -31.51
CA SER A 611 35.00 16.73 -32.93
C SER A 611 34.91 17.99 -33.82
N PRO A 612 35.18 17.88 -35.13
CA PRO A 612 35.11 19.03 -36.04
C PRO A 612 33.77 19.78 -36.02
N ARG A 613 32.66 19.08 -35.74
CA ARG A 613 31.31 19.68 -35.65
C ARG A 613 31.01 20.33 -34.30
N GLU A 614 31.81 20.08 -33.27
CA GLU A 614 31.64 20.64 -31.92
C GLU A 614 32.65 21.75 -31.62
N LYS A 615 33.60 22.01 -32.53
CA LYS A 615 34.52 23.15 -32.41
C LYS A 615 33.75 24.45 -32.61
N PRO A 616 33.91 25.45 -31.72
CA PRO A 616 33.25 26.73 -31.89
C PRO A 616 33.72 27.40 -33.19
N VAL A 617 32.76 27.86 -34.01
CA VAL A 617 33.07 28.64 -35.21
C VAL A 617 33.43 30.06 -34.77
N ILE A 618 34.73 30.37 -34.80
CA ILE A 618 35.22 31.70 -34.44
C ILE A 618 35.10 32.62 -35.66
N TYR A 619 34.04 33.43 -35.71
CA TYR A 619 33.93 34.50 -36.70
C TYR A 619 34.88 35.63 -36.31
N ARG A 620 36.05 35.73 -36.97
CA ARG A 620 36.89 36.93 -36.86
C ARG A 620 36.22 38.07 -37.60
N ARG A 621 35.98 39.19 -36.90
CA ARG A 621 35.45 40.43 -37.48
C ARG A 621 36.46 40.92 -38.52
N ALA A 622 36.06 41.02 -39.80
CA ALA A 622 36.90 41.58 -40.84
C ALA A 622 37.16 43.06 -40.51
N ILE A 623 38.41 43.40 -40.20
CA ILE A 623 38.85 44.79 -40.17
C ILE A 623 38.85 45.26 -41.63
N GLN A 624 37.85 46.04 -42.02
CA GLN A 624 37.87 46.75 -43.29
C GLN A 624 39.03 47.74 -43.23
N GLN A 625 40.12 47.43 -43.93
CA GLN A 625 41.12 48.43 -44.30
C GLN A 625 40.41 49.44 -45.20
N ARG A 626 40.07 50.62 -44.65
CA ARG A 626 39.77 51.80 -45.43
C ARG A 626 41.06 52.24 -46.12
N SER A 627 41.20 51.90 -47.38
CA SER A 627 42.03 52.64 -48.33
C SER A 627 41.45 54.05 -48.46
N ALA A 628 42.23 55.06 -48.10
CA ALA A 628 42.00 56.46 -48.42
C ALA A 628 43.32 57.05 -48.96
N ALA A 629 43.23 57.50 -50.21
CA ALA A 629 44.14 58.35 -50.98
C ALA A 629 45.59 57.85 -51.18
#